data_AF-A0A955W9A1-F1
#
_entry.id   AF-A0A955W9A1-F1
#
_cell.length_a   1.000
_cell.length_b   1.000
_cell.length_c   1.000
_cell.angle_alpha   90.00
_cell.angle_beta   90.00
_cell.angle_gamma   90.00
#
_symmetry.space_group_name_H-M   'P 1'
#
loop_
_entity.id
_entity.type
_entity.pdbx_description
1 polymer ?
#
loop_
_entity_poly.entity_id
_entity_poly.type
_entity_poly.pdbx_seq_one_letter_code
_entity_poly.pdbx_strand_id
1 'polypeptide(L)'
;GARNVDAALRWSAPDACPTLDAVRPIFDAVVPDELREALAETQVSVVIEERGGGYQATIRVARAGYEGERVVEGSSCAEVARSAIIVVSVALADAQEATAAGSEADAAPGSGVLTTDAGTGPQTSRWAFDVGARVVSGLGDAPLVPQLALSALFVGHAWLALGLQLGATPYAPLRHAGERVARAATVTLAPMLCALPAVSERVRVGACAALQVGASLSRGLGLETNLHRARVYSAVSLAPTLVVGRREPGRGTLRCGVEAELRITQPDFVVAGLGQVGRFRSVGFGGTCGVLFFAR
;
A
#
# COMPACT_ATOMS: atom_id res chain seq x y z
N GLY A 1 -17.08 2.00 34.32
CA GLY A 1 -17.74 0.74 33.94
C GLY A 1 -16.87 0.00 32.95
N ALA A 2 -16.00 -0.90 33.42
CA ALA A 2 -14.96 -1.55 32.62
C ALA A 2 -15.20 -3.08 32.52
N ARG A 3 -16.33 -3.51 31.95
CA ARG A 3 -16.69 -4.94 31.88
C ARG A 3 -16.98 -5.51 30.48
N ASN A 4 -16.80 -4.74 29.40
CA ASN A 4 -17.25 -5.20 28.06
C ASN A 4 -16.14 -5.59 27.07
N VAL A 5 -14.86 -5.35 27.34
CA VAL A 5 -13.78 -5.74 26.39
C VAL A 5 -13.57 -7.26 26.37
N ASP A 6 -13.76 -7.92 27.51
CA ASP A 6 -13.61 -9.38 27.64
C ASP A 6 -14.69 -10.16 26.88
N ALA A 7 -15.85 -9.55 26.61
CA ALA A 7 -16.95 -10.20 25.89
C ALA A 7 -16.70 -10.30 24.38
N ALA A 8 -15.80 -9.48 23.84
CA ALA A 8 -15.55 -9.35 22.41
C ALA A 8 -14.46 -10.31 21.87
N LEU A 9 -13.54 -10.76 22.73
CA LEU A 9 -12.42 -11.63 22.35
C LEU A 9 -12.64 -13.07 22.86
N ARG A 10 -12.87 -14.01 21.95
CA ARG A 10 -12.92 -15.45 22.24
C ARG A 10 -11.55 -16.08 22.01
N TRP A 11 -11.05 -16.79 23.00
CA TRP A 11 -9.77 -17.51 22.94
C TRP A 11 -9.97 -18.99 23.21
N SER A 12 -9.53 -19.83 22.27
CA SER A 12 -9.55 -21.29 22.39
C SER A 12 -8.17 -21.82 22.03
N ALA A 13 -7.52 -22.55 22.95
CA ALA A 13 -6.20 -23.11 22.72
C ALA A 13 -6.00 -24.37 23.58
N PRO A 14 -5.14 -25.32 23.15
CA PRO A 14 -4.73 -26.47 23.95
C PRO A 14 -4.10 -26.09 25.27
N ASP A 15 -4.09 -27.00 26.25
CA ASP A 15 -3.52 -26.78 27.59
C ASP A 15 -2.02 -26.43 27.55
N ALA A 16 -1.30 -26.85 26.51
CA ALA A 16 0.12 -26.52 26.30
C ALA A 16 0.36 -25.05 25.90
N CYS A 17 -0.70 -24.30 25.60
CA CYS A 17 -0.64 -22.93 25.11
C CYS A 17 -0.84 -21.91 26.24
N PRO A 18 -0.24 -20.71 26.12
CA PRO A 18 -0.56 -19.62 27.03
C PRO A 18 -2.05 -19.30 27.02
N THR A 19 -2.60 -19.03 28.22
CA THR A 19 -3.98 -18.54 28.36
C THR A 19 -4.09 -17.11 27.84
N LEU A 20 -5.32 -16.66 27.58
CA LEU A 20 -5.57 -15.27 27.18
C LEU A 20 -5.01 -14.28 28.21
N ASP A 21 -5.19 -14.55 29.51
CA ASP A 21 -4.65 -13.70 30.58
C ASP A 21 -3.13 -13.58 30.54
N ALA A 22 -2.42 -14.64 30.14
CA ALA A 22 -0.96 -14.63 30.05
C ALA A 22 -0.43 -13.77 28.88
N VAL A 23 -1.21 -13.63 27.80
CA VAL A 23 -0.85 -12.81 26.62
C VAL A 23 -1.49 -11.43 26.64
N ARG A 24 -2.43 -11.17 27.55
CA ARG A 24 -3.15 -9.90 27.70
C ARG A 24 -2.23 -8.68 27.86
N PRO A 25 -1.12 -8.73 28.64
CA PRO A 25 -0.22 -7.57 28.74
C PRO A 25 0.38 -7.13 27.39
N ILE A 26 0.52 -8.04 26.43
CA ILE A 26 1.01 -7.73 25.08
C ILE A 26 -0.07 -7.00 24.29
N PHE A 27 -1.33 -7.43 24.43
CA PHE A 27 -2.48 -6.76 23.83
C PHE A 27 -2.62 -5.33 24.38
N ASP A 28 -2.57 -5.18 25.70
CA ASP A 28 -2.72 -3.88 26.36
C ASP A 28 -1.57 -2.91 26.05
N ALA A 29 -0.37 -3.42 25.80
CA ALA A 29 0.77 -2.59 25.38
C ALA A 29 0.64 -2.05 23.94
N VAL A 30 -0.15 -2.71 23.08
CA VAL A 30 -0.28 -2.36 21.67
C VAL A 30 -1.58 -1.61 21.38
N VAL A 31 -2.63 -1.86 22.16
CA VAL A 31 -3.96 -1.23 21.99
C VAL A 31 -4.21 -0.21 23.12
N PRO A 32 -4.15 1.11 22.83
CA PRO A 32 -4.44 2.18 23.78
C PRO A 32 -5.81 2.04 24.47
N ASP A 33 -5.92 2.56 25.70
CA ASP A 33 -7.18 2.53 26.46
C ASP A 33 -8.34 3.18 25.69
N GLU A 34 -8.06 4.23 24.93
CA GLU A 34 -9.01 4.98 24.10
C GLU A 34 -9.60 4.16 22.96
N LEU A 35 -8.87 3.14 22.47
CA LEU A 35 -9.36 2.24 21.43
C LEU A 35 -10.37 1.22 21.96
N ARG A 36 -10.40 0.94 23.26
CA ARG A 36 -11.21 -0.18 23.81
C ARG A 36 -12.71 0.04 23.73
N GLU A 37 -13.17 1.29 23.71
CA GLU A 37 -14.60 1.60 23.56
C GLU A 37 -15.11 1.34 22.13
N ALA A 38 -14.30 1.64 21.11
CA ALA A 38 -14.60 1.35 19.71
C ALA A 38 -14.56 -0.16 19.38
N LEU A 39 -13.92 -0.96 20.23
CA LEU A 39 -13.76 -2.40 20.10
C LEU A 39 -14.96 -3.21 20.62
N ALA A 40 -15.88 -2.60 21.36
CA ALA A 40 -17.05 -3.29 21.90
C ALA A 40 -17.98 -3.89 20.83
N GLU A 41 -17.92 -3.38 19.60
CA GLU A 41 -18.72 -3.85 18.46
C GLU A 41 -17.99 -4.85 17.54
N THR A 42 -16.74 -5.18 17.85
CA THR A 42 -15.91 -6.06 17.02
C THR A 42 -15.79 -7.43 17.68
N GLN A 43 -16.27 -8.49 17.04
CA GLN A 43 -16.10 -9.85 17.54
C GLN A 43 -14.80 -10.43 17.01
N VAL A 44 -13.92 -10.85 17.91
CA VAL A 44 -12.66 -11.52 17.55
C VAL A 44 -12.66 -12.93 18.13
N SER A 45 -12.35 -13.93 17.32
CA SER A 45 -12.13 -15.29 17.79
C SER A 45 -10.75 -15.79 17.37
N VAL A 46 -9.97 -16.26 18.33
CA VAL A 46 -8.68 -16.91 18.12
C VAL A 46 -8.81 -18.36 18.54
N VAL A 47 -8.55 -19.27 17.59
CA VAL A 47 -8.53 -20.72 17.83
C VAL A 47 -7.14 -21.23 17.48
N ILE A 48 -6.44 -21.80 18.45
CA ILE A 48 -5.12 -22.41 18.28
C ILE A 48 -5.31 -23.93 18.28
N GLU A 49 -4.72 -24.62 17.31
CA GLU A 49 -4.77 -26.07 17.18
C GLU A 49 -3.37 -26.63 16.89
N GLU A 50 -3.12 -27.88 17.26
CA GLU A 50 -1.91 -28.60 16.88
C GLU A 50 -2.08 -29.18 15.47
N ARG A 51 -1.14 -28.89 14.57
CA ARG A 51 -1.19 -29.35 13.18
C ARG A 51 0.20 -29.65 12.65
N GLY A 52 0.38 -30.84 12.07
CA GLY A 52 1.59 -31.19 11.34
C GLY A 52 2.89 -31.14 12.15
N GLY A 53 2.84 -31.37 13.47
CA GLY A 53 4.00 -31.28 14.36
C GLY A 53 4.35 -29.86 14.83
N GLY A 54 3.44 -28.90 14.64
CA GLY A 54 3.51 -27.54 15.17
C GLY A 54 2.13 -27.03 15.57
N TYR A 55 1.98 -25.73 15.69
CA TYR A 55 0.74 -25.07 16.09
C TYR A 55 0.27 -24.10 15.00
N GLN A 56 -1.05 -24.01 14.83
CA GLN A 56 -1.71 -23.10 13.92
C GLN A 56 -2.78 -22.30 14.69
N ALA A 57 -2.72 -20.98 14.63
CA ALA A 57 -3.78 -20.10 15.09
C ALA A 57 -4.62 -19.62 13.91
N THR A 58 -5.94 -19.79 14.02
CA THR A 58 -6.94 -19.18 13.13
C THR A 58 -7.58 -18.01 13.87
N ILE A 59 -7.49 -16.83 13.28
CA ILE A 59 -7.98 -15.57 13.84
C ILE A 59 -9.11 -15.10 12.93
N ARG A 60 -10.32 -14.97 13.48
CA ARG A 60 -11.46 -14.37 12.78
C ARG A 60 -11.83 -13.07 13.44
N VAL A 61 -12.05 -12.05 12.62
CA VAL A 61 -12.50 -10.73 13.04
C VAL A 61 -13.80 -10.45 12.29
N ALA A 62 -14.88 -10.22 13.02
CA ALA A 62 -16.19 -9.90 12.47
C ALA A 62 -16.67 -8.53 13.00
N ARG A 63 -16.98 -7.61 12.08
CA ARG A 63 -17.47 -6.25 12.41
C ARG A 63 -18.38 -5.73 11.31
N ALA A 64 -19.56 -5.20 11.67
CA ALA A 64 -20.47 -4.52 10.75
C ALA A 64 -20.74 -5.25 9.41
N GLY A 65 -20.83 -6.59 9.44
CA GLY A 65 -21.05 -7.43 8.25
C GLY A 65 -19.80 -7.82 7.46
N TYR A 66 -18.62 -7.35 7.86
CA TYR A 66 -17.33 -7.78 7.32
C TYR A 66 -16.71 -8.87 8.19
N GLU A 67 -16.25 -9.95 7.57
CA GLU A 67 -15.52 -11.04 8.21
C GLU A 67 -14.15 -11.21 7.56
N GLY A 68 -13.09 -11.21 8.37
CA GLY A 68 -11.72 -11.44 7.93
C GLY A 68 -11.10 -12.61 8.69
N GLU A 69 -10.50 -13.55 7.97
CA GLU A 69 -9.77 -14.69 8.55
C GLU A 69 -8.27 -14.54 8.29
N ARG A 70 -7.45 -14.81 9.31
CA ARG A 70 -5.99 -14.84 9.24
C ARG A 70 -5.48 -16.11 9.90
N VAL A 71 -4.41 -16.66 9.35
CA VAL A 71 -3.77 -17.87 9.87
C VAL A 71 -2.33 -17.55 10.23
N VAL A 72 -1.89 -18.03 11.40
CA VAL A 72 -0.51 -17.95 11.89
C VAL A 72 -0.04 -19.35 12.24
N GLU A 73 1.14 -19.74 11.78
CA GLU A 73 1.73 -21.06 12.04
C GLU A 73 3.10 -20.90 12.72
N GLY A 74 3.47 -21.87 13.56
CA GLY A 74 4.75 -21.88 14.23
C GLY A 74 5.06 -23.20 14.92
N SER A 75 6.32 -23.40 15.31
CA SER A 75 6.78 -24.64 15.94
C SER A 75 6.45 -24.73 17.44
N SER A 76 6.11 -23.61 18.09
CA SER A 76 5.77 -23.59 19.52
C SER A 76 4.46 -22.86 19.77
N CYS A 77 3.64 -23.38 20.68
CA CYS A 77 2.35 -22.74 20.93
C CYS A 77 2.50 -21.34 21.55
N ALA A 78 3.53 -21.12 22.37
CA ALA A 78 3.79 -19.81 22.96
C ALA A 78 4.12 -18.74 21.91
N GLU A 79 4.87 -19.10 20.87
CA GLU A 79 5.17 -18.21 19.75
C GLU A 79 3.92 -17.90 18.93
N VAL A 80 3.12 -18.93 18.63
CA VAL A 80 1.87 -18.79 17.87
C VAL A 80 0.86 -17.95 18.63
N ALA A 81 0.71 -18.14 19.94
CA ALA A 81 -0.16 -17.35 20.80
C ALA A 81 0.25 -15.87 20.85
N ARG A 82 1.54 -15.57 20.99
CA ARG A 82 2.07 -14.18 20.97
C ARG A 82 1.89 -13.53 19.60
N SER A 83 2.12 -14.29 18.54
CA SER A 83 1.97 -13.78 17.17
C SER A 83 0.50 -13.52 16.85
N ALA A 84 -0.41 -14.40 17.30
CA ALA A 84 -1.84 -14.24 17.11
C ALA A 84 -2.37 -12.97 17.77
N ILE A 85 -1.96 -12.67 19.02
CA ILE A 85 -2.42 -11.46 19.71
C ILE A 85 -1.89 -10.16 19.07
N ILE A 86 -0.69 -10.19 18.48
CA ILE A 86 -0.14 -9.07 17.70
C ILE A 86 -0.95 -8.86 16.41
N VAL A 87 -1.26 -9.94 15.69
CA VAL A 87 -2.08 -9.88 14.46
C VAL A 87 -3.48 -9.33 14.76
N VAL A 88 -4.09 -9.76 15.87
CA VAL A 88 -5.35 -9.18 16.36
C VAL A 88 -5.20 -7.68 16.60
N SER A 89 -4.15 -7.26 17.31
CA SER A 89 -3.93 -5.84 17.64
C SER A 89 -3.78 -4.96 16.39
N VAL A 90 -3.07 -5.44 15.36
CA VAL A 90 -2.91 -4.72 14.09
C VAL A 90 -4.21 -4.68 13.29
N ALA A 91 -4.91 -5.82 13.17
CA ALA A 91 -6.19 -5.87 12.45
C ALA A 91 -7.24 -4.93 13.05
N LEU A 92 -7.18 -4.71 14.36
CA LEU A 92 -8.05 -3.78 15.07
C LEU A 92 -7.66 -2.30 14.85
N ALA A 93 -6.37 -1.98 14.78
CA ALA A 93 -5.90 -0.63 14.45
C ALA A 93 -6.32 -0.21 13.03
N ASP A 94 -6.12 -1.10 12.04
CA ASP A 94 -6.51 -0.86 10.64
C ASP A 94 -8.02 -0.63 10.49
N ALA A 95 -8.84 -1.36 11.25
CA ALA A 95 -10.30 -1.24 11.20
C ALA A 95 -10.81 0.12 11.74
N GLN A 96 -10.08 0.76 12.64
CA GLN A 96 -10.42 2.09 13.15
C GLN A 96 -10.07 3.19 12.13
N GLU A 97 -8.89 3.13 11.50
CA GLU A 97 -8.51 4.09 10.46
C GLU A 97 -9.52 4.12 9.32
N ALA A 98 -10.04 2.95 8.93
CA ALA A 98 -11.12 2.84 7.95
C ALA A 98 -12.45 3.47 8.42
N THR A 99 -12.75 3.43 9.73
CA THR A 99 -13.97 4.02 10.30
C THR A 99 -13.84 5.54 10.43
N ALA A 100 -12.68 6.04 10.85
CA ALA A 100 -12.38 7.47 10.95
C ALA A 100 -12.43 8.14 9.56
N ALA A 101 -11.88 7.49 8.53
CA ALA A 101 -11.95 7.97 7.15
C ALA A 101 -13.39 7.97 6.58
N GLY A 102 -14.28 7.12 7.11
CA GLY A 102 -15.70 7.11 6.73
C GLY A 102 -16.52 8.24 7.37
N SER A 103 -16.16 8.69 8.57
CA SER A 103 -16.89 9.72 9.31
C SER A 103 -16.59 11.15 8.83
N GLU A 104 -15.47 11.37 8.13
CA GLU A 104 -15.06 12.69 7.62
C GLU A 104 -15.63 12.99 6.21
N ALA A 105 -16.28 11.99 5.56
CA ALA A 105 -16.84 12.10 4.22
C ALA A 105 -18.27 12.70 4.17
N ASP A 106 -18.90 13.02 5.31
CA ASP A 106 -20.31 13.46 5.36
C ASP A 106 -20.51 14.98 5.49
N ALA A 107 -19.47 15.79 5.25
CA ALA A 107 -19.59 17.24 5.11
C ALA A 107 -19.63 17.64 3.63
N ALA A 108 -20.76 17.41 2.97
CA ALA A 108 -21.04 17.93 1.64
C ALA A 108 -21.25 19.46 1.68
N PRO A 109 -20.49 20.30 0.93
CA PRO A 109 -20.95 21.63 0.61
C PRO A 109 -22.02 21.53 -0.49
N GLY A 110 -23.20 22.06 -0.18
CA GLY A 110 -24.37 22.06 -1.06
C GLY A 110 -24.03 22.57 -2.47
N SER A 111 -24.23 21.71 -3.45
CA SER A 111 -24.19 22.08 -4.86
C SER A 111 -25.45 22.89 -5.19
N GLY A 112 -25.28 24.20 -5.27
CA GLY A 112 -26.23 25.08 -5.94
C GLY A 112 -26.35 24.66 -7.40
N VAL A 113 -27.54 24.21 -7.76
CA VAL A 113 -27.95 23.94 -9.14
C VAL A 113 -27.89 25.26 -9.91
N LEU A 114 -26.93 25.38 -10.83
CA LEU A 114 -27.02 26.29 -11.97
C LEU A 114 -27.19 25.41 -13.21
N THR A 115 -28.44 25.33 -13.65
CA THR A 115 -28.79 24.90 -15.00
C THR A 115 -28.15 25.86 -16.00
N THR A 116 -27.33 25.33 -16.91
CA THR A 116 -27.07 26.00 -18.18
C THR A 116 -27.18 24.97 -19.30
N ASP A 117 -28.08 25.28 -20.21
CA ASP A 117 -28.50 24.45 -21.33
C ASP A 117 -27.53 24.57 -22.52
N ALA A 118 -27.58 23.55 -23.37
CA ALA A 118 -27.15 23.51 -24.78
C ALA A 118 -25.66 23.73 -25.16
N GLY A 119 -25.06 22.65 -25.69
CA GLY A 119 -23.79 22.69 -26.42
C GLY A 119 -23.39 21.33 -27.00
N THR A 120 -24.12 20.86 -28.01
CA THR A 120 -23.86 19.60 -28.72
C THR A 120 -22.60 19.70 -29.58
N GLY A 121 -21.45 19.39 -28.99
CA GLY A 121 -20.20 19.11 -29.68
C GLY A 121 -19.43 18.02 -28.92
N PRO A 122 -18.59 17.18 -29.56
CA PRO A 122 -17.86 16.14 -28.86
C PRO A 122 -16.84 16.78 -27.91
N GLN A 123 -17.22 16.97 -26.65
CA GLN A 123 -16.32 17.37 -25.58
C GLN A 123 -15.28 16.26 -25.41
N THR A 124 -14.07 16.53 -25.88
CA THR A 124 -12.92 15.65 -25.62
C THR A 124 -12.49 15.87 -24.18
N SER A 125 -12.67 14.83 -23.37
CA SER A 125 -12.21 14.78 -21.98
C SER A 125 -10.74 15.20 -21.87
N ARG A 126 -10.48 16.31 -21.18
CA ARG A 126 -9.12 16.86 -21.04
C ARG A 126 -8.32 16.20 -19.93
N TRP A 127 -9.00 15.65 -18.93
CA TRP A 127 -8.36 15.00 -17.79
C TRP A 127 -8.59 13.49 -17.81
N ALA A 128 -7.58 12.76 -17.36
CA ALA A 128 -7.64 11.34 -17.13
C ALA A 128 -6.92 10.97 -15.84
N PHE A 129 -7.45 10.00 -15.11
CA PHE A 129 -6.90 9.53 -13.84
C PHE A 129 -6.63 8.04 -13.95
N ASP A 130 -5.47 7.61 -13.47
CA ASP A 130 -5.05 6.21 -13.54
C ASP A 130 -4.65 5.72 -12.15
N VAL A 131 -5.16 4.55 -11.82
CA VAL A 131 -4.83 3.81 -10.61
C VAL A 131 -4.29 2.45 -11.05
N GLY A 132 -3.09 2.13 -10.59
CA GLY A 132 -2.40 0.93 -11.04
C GLY A 132 -1.42 0.36 -10.04
N ALA A 133 -0.96 -0.84 -10.37
CA ALA A 133 0.14 -1.48 -9.71
C ALA A 133 1.40 -1.35 -10.59
N ARG A 134 2.51 -1.08 -9.92
CA ARG A 134 3.84 -1.03 -10.50
C ARG A 134 4.72 -2.05 -9.81
N VAL A 135 5.67 -2.60 -10.53
CA VAL A 135 6.76 -3.38 -9.96
C VAL A 135 8.06 -2.65 -10.27
N VAL A 136 8.89 -2.41 -9.27
CA VAL A 136 10.19 -1.75 -9.42
C VAL A 136 11.32 -2.63 -8.88
N SER A 137 12.47 -2.59 -9.55
CA SER A 137 13.69 -3.24 -9.09
C SER A 137 14.72 -2.25 -8.54
N GLY A 138 15.75 -2.79 -7.88
CA GLY A 138 16.94 -2.03 -7.50
C GLY A 138 16.81 -1.21 -6.22
N LEU A 139 15.77 -1.43 -5.42
CA LEU A 139 15.68 -0.88 -4.07
C LEU A 139 16.50 -1.77 -3.12
N GLY A 140 17.78 -1.44 -2.91
CA GLY A 140 18.71 -2.35 -2.22
C GLY A 140 18.96 -3.63 -3.04
N ASP A 141 18.91 -4.78 -2.35
CA ASP A 141 19.04 -6.12 -2.96
C ASP A 141 17.70 -6.75 -3.33
N ALA A 142 16.58 -6.02 -3.20
CA ALA A 142 15.28 -6.54 -3.55
C ALA A 142 15.17 -6.77 -5.07
N PRO A 143 14.82 -8.00 -5.53
CA PRO A 143 14.73 -8.29 -6.96
C PRO A 143 13.61 -7.50 -7.62
N LEU A 144 12.43 -7.46 -6.97
CA LEU A 144 11.24 -6.75 -7.41
C LEU A 144 10.41 -6.36 -6.19
N VAL A 145 9.90 -5.13 -6.16
CA VAL A 145 9.05 -4.62 -5.09
C VAL A 145 7.76 -4.06 -5.69
N PRO A 146 6.58 -4.43 -5.17
CA PRO A 146 5.33 -3.82 -5.60
C PRO A 146 5.27 -2.36 -5.15
N GLN A 147 4.69 -1.53 -5.99
CA GLN A 147 4.47 -0.12 -5.78
C GLN A 147 3.05 0.22 -6.25
N LEU A 148 2.31 0.96 -5.43
CA LEU A 148 1.03 1.52 -5.86
C LEU A 148 1.32 2.80 -6.65
N ALA A 149 0.61 2.98 -7.76
CA ALA A 149 0.75 4.16 -8.61
C ALA A 149 -0.61 4.81 -8.83
N LEU A 150 -0.65 6.12 -8.59
CA LEU A 150 -1.76 7.00 -8.88
C LEU A 150 -1.26 8.07 -9.84
N SER A 151 -1.98 8.34 -10.93
CA SER A 151 -1.60 9.41 -11.83
C SER A 151 -2.78 10.23 -12.33
N ALA A 152 -2.51 11.51 -12.57
CA ALA A 152 -3.43 12.44 -13.21
C ALA A 152 -2.76 12.97 -14.48
N LEU A 153 -3.48 12.87 -15.60
CA LEU A 153 -3.02 13.21 -16.94
C LEU A 153 -3.93 14.27 -17.55
N PHE A 154 -3.35 15.40 -17.90
CA PHE A 154 -3.95 16.40 -18.77
C PHE A 154 -3.55 16.13 -20.21
N VAL A 155 -4.54 15.93 -21.07
CA VAL A 155 -4.34 15.66 -22.49
C VAL A 155 -4.52 16.94 -23.28
N GLY A 156 -3.42 17.66 -23.45
CA GLY A 156 -3.41 18.93 -24.20
C GLY A 156 -3.53 18.74 -25.71
N HIS A 157 -3.16 17.57 -26.25
CA HIS A 157 -3.24 17.29 -27.67
C HIS A 157 -3.63 15.83 -27.95
N ALA A 158 -3.98 15.51 -29.20
CA ALA A 158 -4.53 14.19 -29.56
C ALA A 158 -3.59 13.02 -29.24
N TRP A 159 -2.28 13.28 -29.27
CA TRP A 159 -1.22 12.31 -29.00
C TRP A 159 -0.34 12.68 -27.81
N LEU A 160 -0.52 13.85 -27.19
CA LEU A 160 0.36 14.35 -26.12
C LEU A 160 -0.40 14.57 -24.82
N ALA A 161 0.12 14.01 -23.74
CA ALA A 161 -0.39 14.21 -22.39
C ALA A 161 0.73 14.61 -21.43
N LEU A 162 0.38 15.49 -20.49
CA LEU A 162 1.21 15.91 -19.36
C LEU A 162 0.56 15.41 -18.09
N GLY A 163 1.33 15.03 -17.09
CA GLY A 163 0.74 14.55 -15.86
C GLY A 163 1.67 14.52 -14.68
N LEU A 164 1.11 14.00 -13.60
CA LEU A 164 1.79 13.79 -12.35
C LEU A 164 1.46 12.37 -11.88
N GLN A 165 2.49 11.64 -11.47
CA GLN A 165 2.36 10.33 -10.88
C GLN A 165 2.87 10.34 -9.43
N LEU A 166 2.06 9.82 -8.52
CA LEU A 166 2.41 9.52 -7.15
C LEU A 166 2.62 8.00 -7.02
N GLY A 167 3.75 7.61 -6.45
CA GLY A 167 4.09 6.21 -6.20
C GLY A 167 4.31 5.96 -4.71
N ALA A 168 3.84 4.81 -4.22
CA ALA A 168 4.06 4.40 -2.83
C ALA A 168 4.50 2.93 -2.75
N THR A 169 5.63 2.70 -2.12
CA THR A 169 6.20 1.37 -1.85
C THR A 169 6.19 1.16 -0.34
N PRO A 170 5.16 0.51 0.23
CA PRO A 170 4.96 0.50 1.68
C PRO A 170 5.94 -0.43 2.43
N TYR A 171 6.48 -1.48 1.79
CA TYR A 171 7.33 -2.47 2.46
C TYR A 171 8.35 -3.15 1.53
N ALA A 172 9.52 -2.54 1.37
CA ALA A 172 10.64 -3.17 0.69
C ALA A 172 11.59 -3.85 1.71
N PRO A 173 11.82 -5.16 1.63
CA PRO A 173 12.76 -5.83 2.53
C PRO A 173 14.20 -5.46 2.18
N LEU A 174 14.98 -5.06 3.19
CA LEU A 174 16.43 -4.84 3.08
C LEU A 174 17.15 -6.02 3.72
N ARG A 175 18.17 -6.52 3.02
CA ARG A 175 18.96 -7.67 3.45
C ARG A 175 20.40 -7.26 3.73
N HIS A 176 21.00 -7.87 4.74
CA HIS A 176 22.43 -7.77 5.01
C HIS A 176 22.96 -9.18 5.25
N ALA A 177 24.03 -9.57 4.54
CA ALA A 177 24.57 -10.94 4.57
C ALA A 177 23.52 -12.06 4.33
N GLY A 178 22.48 -11.79 3.54
CA GLY A 178 21.41 -12.75 3.21
C GLY A 178 20.20 -12.73 4.16
N GLU A 179 20.34 -12.15 5.35
CA GLU A 179 19.27 -12.04 6.34
C GLU A 179 18.48 -10.75 6.22
N ARG A 180 17.18 -10.79 6.56
CA ARG A 180 16.30 -9.62 6.54
C ARG A 180 16.51 -8.81 7.82
N VAL A 181 17.16 -7.66 7.71
CA VAL A 181 17.52 -6.82 8.88
C VAL A 181 16.71 -5.53 8.98
N ALA A 182 16.10 -5.09 7.88
CA ALA A 182 15.35 -3.83 7.84
C ALA A 182 14.24 -3.83 6.78
N ARG A 183 13.36 -2.84 6.86
CA ARG A 183 12.35 -2.54 5.85
C ARG A 183 12.47 -1.09 5.42
N ALA A 184 12.21 -0.81 4.15
CA ALA A 184 12.13 0.53 3.62
C ALA A 184 10.72 0.83 3.09
N ALA A 185 10.25 2.04 3.35
CA ALA A 185 9.07 2.62 2.73
C ALA A 185 9.52 3.76 1.83
N THR A 186 9.00 3.84 0.62
CA THR A 186 9.39 4.89 -0.35
C THR A 186 8.16 5.54 -0.93
N VAL A 187 8.15 6.87 -0.98
CA VAL A 187 7.14 7.66 -1.69
C VAL A 187 7.83 8.40 -2.82
N THR A 188 7.21 8.42 -4.00
CA THR A 188 7.74 9.10 -5.19
C THR A 188 6.71 10.03 -5.79
N LEU A 189 7.20 11.14 -6.32
CA LEU A 189 6.44 12.09 -7.12
C LEU A 189 7.15 12.27 -8.45
N ALA A 190 6.41 12.15 -9.54
CA ALA A 190 6.98 12.13 -10.87
C ALA A 190 6.11 12.93 -11.86
N PRO A 191 6.47 14.17 -12.22
CA PRO A 191 5.96 14.77 -13.44
C PRO A 191 6.28 13.88 -14.64
N MET A 192 5.29 13.70 -15.52
CA MET A 192 5.38 12.83 -16.67
C MET A 192 4.89 13.51 -17.95
N LEU A 193 5.54 13.17 -19.05
CA LEU A 193 5.19 13.57 -20.41
C LEU A 193 4.98 12.29 -21.23
N CYS A 194 3.82 12.14 -21.84
CA CYS A 194 3.47 10.98 -22.64
C CYS A 194 3.16 11.36 -24.08
N ALA A 195 3.80 10.67 -25.02
CA ALA A 195 3.45 10.67 -26.43
C ALA A 195 2.75 9.34 -26.76
N LEU A 196 1.44 9.38 -26.95
CA LEU A 196 0.54 8.22 -27.15
C LEU A 196 -0.30 8.40 -28.43
N PRO A 197 0.32 8.31 -29.63
CA PRO A 197 -0.41 8.33 -30.88
C PRO A 197 -1.40 7.16 -30.98
N ALA A 198 -2.53 7.41 -31.66
CA ALA A 198 -3.50 6.37 -31.94
C ALA A 198 -3.00 5.48 -33.09
N VAL A 199 -2.96 4.17 -32.83
CA VAL A 199 -2.75 3.14 -33.87
C VAL A 199 -4.10 2.69 -34.40
N SER A 200 -5.13 2.69 -33.56
CA SER A 200 -6.54 2.47 -33.91
C SER A 200 -7.46 3.25 -32.98
N GLU A 201 -8.79 3.16 -33.17
CA GLU A 201 -9.77 3.77 -32.25
C GLU A 201 -9.66 3.29 -30.80
N ARG A 202 -9.11 2.09 -30.59
CA ARG A 202 -9.04 1.44 -29.27
C ARG A 202 -7.62 1.24 -28.78
N VAL A 203 -6.61 1.44 -29.61
CA VAL A 203 -5.23 1.10 -29.28
C VAL A 203 -4.33 2.29 -29.53
N ARG A 204 -3.56 2.65 -28.50
CA ARG A 204 -2.52 3.67 -28.56
C ARG A 204 -1.22 3.06 -28.09
N VAL A 205 -0.15 3.31 -28.82
CA VAL A 205 1.19 2.82 -28.52
C VAL A 205 2.13 4.00 -28.54
N GLY A 206 2.97 4.12 -27.52
CA GLY A 206 3.91 5.21 -27.44
C GLY A 206 4.83 5.09 -26.24
N ALA A 207 5.23 6.23 -25.69
CA ALA A 207 6.15 6.25 -24.57
C ALA A 207 5.84 7.41 -23.62
N CYS A 208 6.14 7.19 -22.34
CA CYS A 208 6.15 8.21 -21.31
C CYS A 208 7.56 8.42 -20.80
N ALA A 209 7.92 9.67 -20.53
CA ALA A 209 9.14 10.04 -19.82
C ALA A 209 8.76 10.72 -18.51
N ALA A 210 9.49 10.44 -17.44
CA ALA A 210 9.23 11.03 -16.14
C ALA A 210 10.52 11.42 -15.42
N LEU A 211 10.44 12.50 -14.65
CA LEU A 211 11.47 12.90 -13.70
C LEU A 211 10.94 12.58 -12.31
N GLN A 212 11.50 11.58 -11.64
CA GLN A 212 11.06 11.14 -10.34
C GLN A 212 11.89 11.78 -9.23
N VAL A 213 11.20 12.24 -8.19
CA VAL A 213 11.81 12.57 -6.90
C VAL A 213 11.14 11.70 -5.86
N GLY A 214 11.92 11.04 -5.02
CA GLY A 214 11.39 10.17 -3.97
C GLY A 214 12.05 10.39 -2.63
N ALA A 215 11.33 10.05 -1.58
CA ALA A 215 11.85 10.01 -0.22
C ALA A 215 11.71 8.58 0.29
N SER A 216 12.80 8.02 0.79
CA SER A 216 12.83 6.69 1.39
C SER A 216 13.09 6.77 2.89
N LEU A 217 12.30 6.04 3.65
CA LEU A 217 12.45 5.82 5.09
C LEU A 217 12.87 4.37 5.31
N SER A 218 13.82 4.11 6.20
CA SER A 218 14.21 2.75 6.59
C SER A 218 14.05 2.54 8.09
N ARG A 219 13.59 1.35 8.47
CA ARG A 219 13.45 0.92 9.87
C ARG A 219 14.10 -0.45 10.05
N GLY A 220 15.00 -0.57 11.02
CA GLY A 220 15.56 -1.84 11.44
C GLY A 220 14.50 -2.73 12.11
N LEU A 221 14.54 -4.03 11.84
CA LEU A 221 13.68 -5.01 12.51
C LEU A 221 14.27 -5.32 13.89
N GLY A 222 13.43 -5.29 14.94
CA GLY A 222 13.86 -5.61 16.32
C GLY A 222 14.60 -4.50 17.07
N LEU A 223 14.64 -3.27 16.54
CA LEU A 223 15.23 -2.11 17.21
C LEU A 223 14.13 -1.14 17.69
N GLU A 224 14.09 -0.85 18.99
CA GLU A 224 13.11 0.03 19.63
C GLU A 224 13.33 1.52 19.31
N THR A 225 14.57 1.93 19.08
CA THR A 225 14.93 3.30 18.66
C THR A 225 15.62 3.26 17.31
N ASN A 226 14.95 3.75 16.27
CA ASN A 226 15.54 3.94 14.95
C ASN A 226 15.44 5.42 14.58
N LEU A 227 16.58 6.05 14.31
CA LEU A 227 16.64 7.40 13.77
C LEU A 227 16.06 7.39 12.36
N HIS A 228 14.86 7.98 12.19
CA HIS A 228 14.17 8.09 10.91
C HIS A 228 14.83 9.17 10.04
N ARG A 229 15.87 8.82 9.29
CA ARG A 229 16.43 9.74 8.30
C ARG A 229 15.79 9.46 6.94
N ALA A 230 14.83 10.29 6.55
CA ALA A 230 14.34 10.33 5.19
C ALA A 230 15.51 10.68 4.25
N ARG A 231 15.79 9.80 3.29
CA ARG A 231 16.76 10.10 2.23
C ARG A 231 16.02 10.39 0.94
N VAL A 232 16.36 11.54 0.35
CA VAL A 232 15.80 11.96 -0.92
C VAL A 232 16.62 11.33 -2.05
N TYR A 233 15.94 10.89 -3.11
CA TYR A 233 16.56 10.53 -4.35
C TYR A 233 15.84 11.13 -5.55
N SER A 234 16.55 11.22 -6.66
CA SER A 234 16.03 11.60 -7.96
C SER A 234 16.42 10.58 -9.02
N ALA A 235 15.50 10.33 -9.95
CA ALA A 235 15.69 9.44 -11.07
C ALA A 235 14.99 9.98 -12.33
N VAL A 236 15.45 9.53 -13.49
CA VAL A 236 14.78 9.75 -14.77
C VAL A 236 14.29 8.40 -15.26
N SER A 237 13.05 8.32 -15.73
CA SER A 237 12.52 7.08 -16.28
C SER A 237 11.89 7.26 -17.66
N LEU A 238 11.96 6.18 -18.43
CA LEU A 238 11.37 6.06 -19.75
C LEU A 238 10.56 4.76 -19.81
N ALA A 239 9.31 4.88 -20.22
CA ALA A 239 8.35 3.79 -20.22
C ALA A 239 7.62 3.69 -21.57
N PRO A 240 8.03 2.80 -22.49
CA PRO A 240 7.14 2.36 -23.57
C PRO A 240 5.80 1.90 -23.00
N THR A 241 4.71 2.45 -23.54
CA THR A 241 3.36 2.35 -22.98
C THR A 241 2.36 1.96 -24.07
N LEU A 242 1.48 1.03 -23.72
CA LEU A 242 0.32 0.58 -24.48
C LEU A 242 -0.95 0.98 -23.73
N VAL A 243 -1.88 1.65 -24.42
CA VAL A 243 -3.22 1.93 -23.91
C VAL A 243 -4.24 1.20 -24.77
N VAL A 244 -5.11 0.42 -24.13
CA VAL A 244 -6.17 -0.35 -24.77
C VAL A 244 -7.53 0.05 -24.19
N GLY A 245 -8.41 0.54 -25.03
CA GLY A 245 -9.77 0.94 -24.68
C GLY A 245 -10.21 2.18 -25.43
N ARG A 246 -11.52 2.47 -25.38
CA ARG A 246 -12.08 3.69 -25.95
C ARG A 246 -11.99 4.83 -24.96
N ARG A 247 -11.69 6.02 -25.46
CA ARG A 247 -11.65 7.26 -24.69
C ARG A 247 -13.06 7.79 -24.43
N GLU A 248 -13.84 7.00 -23.71
CA GLU A 248 -15.22 7.33 -23.34
C GLU A 248 -15.24 7.72 -21.86
N PRO A 249 -15.88 8.85 -21.50
CA PRO A 249 -15.95 9.24 -20.10
C PRO A 249 -16.68 8.20 -19.26
N GLY A 250 -16.13 7.88 -18.09
CA GLY A 250 -16.67 6.86 -17.19
C GLY A 250 -16.37 5.40 -17.56
N ARG A 251 -15.69 5.13 -18.69
CA ARG A 251 -15.17 3.79 -19.00
C ARG A 251 -13.68 3.69 -18.69
N GLY A 252 -13.29 2.61 -18.01
CA GLY A 252 -11.90 2.28 -17.76
C GLY A 252 -11.20 1.84 -19.04
N THR A 253 -10.01 2.37 -19.27
CA THR A 253 -9.09 1.92 -20.32
C THR A 253 -7.85 1.33 -19.67
N LEU A 254 -7.34 0.23 -20.20
CA LEU A 254 -6.15 -0.41 -19.65
C LEU A 254 -4.91 0.33 -20.13
N ARG A 255 -4.03 0.74 -19.22
CA ARG A 255 -2.71 1.28 -19.53
C ARG A 255 -1.66 0.35 -18.96
N CYS A 256 -0.78 -0.17 -19.80
CA CYS A 256 0.36 -0.98 -19.39
C CYS A 256 1.65 -0.45 -20.00
N GLY A 257 2.77 -0.59 -19.30
CA GLY A 257 4.07 -0.15 -19.77
C GLY A 257 5.21 -0.89 -19.09
N VAL A 258 6.34 -0.97 -19.79
CA VAL A 258 7.61 -1.47 -19.25
C VAL A 258 8.48 -0.25 -19.02
N GLU A 259 9.18 -0.19 -17.90
CA GLU A 259 9.92 1.00 -17.49
C GLU A 259 11.38 0.71 -17.24
N ALA A 260 12.23 1.59 -17.75
CA ALA A 260 13.64 1.69 -17.41
C ALA A 260 13.87 2.99 -16.63
N GLU A 261 14.59 2.90 -15.53
CA GLU A 261 14.83 4.02 -14.62
C GLU A 261 16.34 4.20 -14.40
N LEU A 262 16.84 5.40 -14.64
CA LEU A 262 18.21 5.82 -14.35
C LEU A 262 18.20 6.72 -13.11
N ARG A 263 18.83 6.27 -12.02
CA ARG A 263 18.89 7.00 -10.76
C ARG A 263 20.11 7.91 -10.73
N ILE A 264 19.84 9.21 -10.65
CA ILE A 264 20.87 10.24 -10.59
C ILE A 264 21.57 10.18 -9.23
N THR A 265 20.81 9.99 -8.16
CA THR A 265 21.30 9.87 -6.80
C THR A 265 21.05 8.46 -6.27
N GLN A 266 22.03 7.88 -5.60
CA GLN A 266 21.95 6.53 -5.02
C GLN A 266 22.02 6.63 -3.50
N PRO A 267 20.89 6.86 -2.80
CA PRO A 267 20.96 6.95 -1.35
C PRO A 267 21.33 5.59 -0.74
N ASP A 268 22.17 5.64 0.28
CA ASP A 268 22.48 4.49 1.13
C ASP A 268 21.39 4.31 2.18
N PHE A 269 20.97 3.07 2.38
CA PHE A 269 20.15 2.69 3.53
C PHE A 269 21.06 2.40 4.71
N VAL A 270 20.98 3.24 5.74
CA VAL A 270 21.79 3.10 6.95
C VAL A 270 20.85 2.87 8.13
N VAL A 271 21.13 1.83 8.90
CA VAL A 271 20.39 1.50 10.12
C VAL A 271 21.34 1.71 11.30
N ALA A 272 20.86 2.38 12.35
CA ALA A 272 21.65 2.61 13.55
C ALA A 272 22.10 1.27 14.15
N GLY A 273 23.38 1.17 14.52
CA GLY A 273 23.97 -0.07 15.05
C GLY A 273 24.39 -1.10 13.99
N LEU A 274 23.79 -1.10 12.79
CA LEU A 274 24.13 -2.04 11.70
C LEU A 274 24.95 -1.38 10.57
N GLY A 275 25.00 -0.06 10.51
CA GLY A 275 25.68 0.66 9.43
C GLY A 275 24.89 0.58 8.11
N GLN A 276 25.60 0.50 6.99
CA GLN A 276 24.96 0.45 5.67
C GLN A 276 24.39 -0.95 5.40
N VAL A 277 23.07 -1.03 5.27
CA VAL A 277 22.34 -2.28 5.00
C VAL A 277 21.86 -2.39 3.55
N GLY A 278 22.09 -1.37 2.72
CA GLY A 278 21.77 -1.41 1.30
C GLY A 278 22.09 -0.10 0.57
N ARG A 279 21.97 -0.12 -0.75
CA ARG A 279 22.08 1.05 -1.63
C ARG A 279 21.13 0.90 -2.81
N PHE A 280 20.56 2.01 -3.28
CA PHE A 280 19.85 2.02 -4.56
C PHE A 280 20.80 1.72 -5.73
N ARG A 281 20.43 0.81 -6.61
CA ARG A 281 21.16 0.61 -7.88
C ARG A 281 21.01 1.82 -8.80
N SER A 282 22.03 2.10 -9.60
CA SER A 282 22.05 3.16 -10.62
C SER A 282 20.98 2.98 -11.69
N VAL A 283 20.64 1.73 -12.01
CA VAL A 283 19.63 1.37 -13.00
C VAL A 283 18.58 0.48 -12.37
N GLY A 284 17.31 0.82 -12.61
CA GLY A 284 16.14 0.05 -12.25
C GLY A 284 15.31 -0.34 -13.47
N PHE A 285 14.57 -1.42 -13.34
CA PHE A 285 13.61 -1.90 -14.33
C PHE A 285 12.28 -2.20 -13.66
N GLY A 286 11.20 -2.07 -14.40
CA GLY A 286 9.88 -2.28 -13.87
C GLY A 286 8.80 -2.41 -14.92
N GLY A 287 7.57 -2.49 -14.44
CA GLY A 287 6.39 -2.42 -15.29
C GLY A 287 5.23 -1.84 -14.51
N THR A 288 4.34 -1.16 -15.21
CA THR A 288 3.11 -0.57 -14.66
C THR A 288 1.93 -1.14 -15.43
N CYS A 289 0.87 -1.52 -14.73
CA CYS A 289 -0.44 -1.72 -15.33
C CYS A 289 -1.51 -1.09 -14.44
N GLY A 290 -2.41 -0.33 -15.05
CA GLY A 290 -3.46 0.40 -14.36
C GLY A 290 -4.68 0.65 -15.23
N VAL A 291 -5.72 1.16 -14.60
CA VAL A 291 -6.97 1.53 -15.26
C VAL A 291 -7.07 3.04 -15.31
N LEU A 292 -7.07 3.57 -16.53
CA LEU A 292 -7.18 4.98 -16.86
C LEU A 292 -8.63 5.34 -17.16
N PHE A 293 -9.17 6.29 -16.40
CA PHE A 293 -10.52 6.83 -16.53
C PHE A 293 -10.47 8.27 -17.04
N PHE A 294 -11.33 8.59 -18.00
CA PHE A 294 -11.43 9.95 -18.53
C PHE A 294 -12.56 10.72 -17.83
N ALA A 295 -12.24 11.92 -17.34
CA ALA A 295 -13.21 12.83 -16.74
C ALA A 295 -13.95 13.64 -17.81
N ARG A 296 -15.24 13.95 -17.57
CA ARG A 296 -16.02 14.86 -18.43
C ARG A 296 -15.62 16.30 -18.19
#